data_AF-A0A6L9YVB3-F1
#
_entry.id   AF-A0A6L9YVB3-F1
#
_cell.length_a   1.000
_cell.length_b   1.000
_cell.length_c   1.000
_cell.angle_alpha   90.00
_cell.angle_beta   90.00
_cell.angle_gamma   90.00
#
_symmetry.space_group_name_H-M   'P 1'
#
loop_
_entity.id
_entity.type
_entity.pdbx_description
1 polymer ?
#
loop_
_entity_poly.entity_id
_entity_poly.type
_entity_poly.pdbx_seq_one_letter_code
_entity_poly.pdbx_strand_id
1 'polypeptide(L)'
;MVQVTDYLYVVRDNQILNNEPIIKGTRTPVRAVVETWRMGVPPEEITIGMPHLTLAQVFGAFTYYSDHQDEINQYIEQNKIPDELIDPLVQGLVMQSNSSMR
;
A
#
# COMPACT_ATOMS: atom_id res chain seq x y z
N MET A 1 -2.88 7.39 -34.67
CA MET A 1 -3.40 8.22 -33.55
C MET A 1 -2.94 7.54 -32.27
N VAL A 2 -2.41 8.30 -31.30
CA VAL A 2 -1.94 7.77 -30.00
C VAL A 2 -2.96 8.17 -28.94
N GLN A 3 -3.30 7.26 -28.03
CA GLN A 3 -4.19 7.51 -26.91
C GLN A 3 -3.48 7.12 -25.61
N VAL A 4 -3.45 8.04 -24.64
CA VAL A 4 -2.90 7.78 -23.30
C VAL A 4 -3.95 7.07 -22.46
N THR A 5 -3.51 6.14 -21.62
CA THR A 5 -4.33 5.48 -20.60
C THR A 5 -3.85 5.92 -19.23
N ASP A 6 -4.77 6.35 -18.36
CA ASP A 6 -4.48 6.63 -16.95
C ASP A 6 -4.25 5.34 -16.14
N TYR A 7 -4.20 5.44 -14.80
CA TYR A 7 -4.05 4.33 -13.87
C TYR A 7 -5.27 3.39 -13.86
N LEU A 8 -5.27 2.40 -14.75
CA LEU A 8 -6.38 1.46 -14.96
C LEU A 8 -6.91 0.79 -13.67
N TYR A 9 -6.02 0.54 -12.71
CA TYR A 9 -6.29 -0.25 -11.51
C TYR A 9 -6.38 0.56 -10.21
N VAL A 10 -6.19 1.88 -10.25
CA VAL A 10 -6.28 2.74 -9.06
C VAL A 10 -7.43 3.70 -9.20
N VAL A 11 -8.28 3.76 -8.19
CA VAL A 11 -9.46 4.64 -8.14
C VAL A 11 -9.52 5.32 -6.77
N ARG A 12 -10.37 6.32 -6.66
CA ARG A 12 -10.74 6.93 -5.37
C ARG A 12 -12.24 6.92 -5.20
N ASP A 13 -12.68 6.81 -3.96
CA ASP A 13 -14.09 6.85 -3.58
C ASP A 13 -14.24 7.66 -2.29
N ASN A 14 -15.05 8.71 -2.33
CA ASN A 14 -15.31 9.59 -1.18
C ASN A 14 -15.94 8.85 0.02
N GLN A 15 -16.51 7.65 -0.20
CA GLN A 15 -17.09 6.81 0.84
C GLN A 15 -16.10 5.79 1.42
N ILE A 16 -14.87 5.74 0.91
CA ILE A 16 -13.87 4.73 1.27
C ILE A 16 -12.58 5.43 1.68
N LEU A 17 -12.11 5.14 2.90
CA LEU A 17 -10.80 5.58 3.42
C LEU A 17 -10.52 7.08 3.20
N ASN A 18 -11.54 7.94 3.39
CA ASN A 18 -11.41 9.39 3.20
C ASN A 18 -10.81 9.78 1.84
N ASN A 19 -11.23 9.08 0.76
CA ASN A 19 -10.77 9.33 -0.61
C ASN A 19 -9.28 8.98 -0.87
N GLU A 20 -8.66 8.16 -0.01
CA GLU A 20 -7.35 7.55 -0.25
C GLU A 20 -7.37 6.71 -1.56
N PRO A 21 -6.27 6.65 -2.34
CA PRO A 21 -6.18 5.77 -3.50
C PRO A 21 -6.35 4.29 -3.13
N ILE A 22 -7.29 3.61 -3.78
CA ILE A 22 -7.58 2.19 -3.58
C ILE A 22 -7.47 1.40 -4.88
N ILE A 23 -7.25 0.09 -4.75
CA ILE A 23 -7.26 -0.81 -5.89
C ILE A 23 -8.70 -0.99 -6.38
N LYS A 24 -8.92 -0.75 -7.68
CA LYS A 24 -10.21 -0.83 -8.37
C LYS A 24 -10.93 -2.15 -8.06
N GLY A 25 -12.19 -2.04 -7.64
CA GLY A 25 -13.03 -3.18 -7.29
C GLY A 25 -12.79 -3.74 -5.88
N THR A 26 -12.00 -3.06 -5.06
CA THR A 26 -11.65 -3.50 -3.70
C THR A 26 -11.70 -2.31 -2.73
N ARG A 27 -11.50 -2.58 -1.44
CA ARG A 27 -11.24 -1.55 -0.41
C ARG A 27 -9.77 -1.53 0.04
N THR A 28 -8.88 -2.18 -0.72
CA THR A 28 -7.46 -2.24 -0.38
C THR A 28 -6.78 -0.95 -0.82
N PRO A 29 -6.20 -0.18 0.10
CA PRO A 29 -5.49 1.03 -0.27
C PRO A 29 -4.16 0.71 -0.94
N VAL A 30 -3.70 1.61 -1.80
CA VAL A 30 -2.38 1.51 -2.45
C VAL A 30 -1.27 1.41 -1.39
N ARG A 31 -1.40 2.12 -0.26
CA ARG A 31 -0.42 2.04 0.84
C ARG A 31 -0.20 0.62 1.33
N ALA A 32 -1.26 -0.20 1.45
CA ALA A 32 -1.12 -1.55 2.00
C ALA A 32 -0.28 -2.45 1.10
N VAL A 33 -0.41 -2.30 -0.22
CA VAL A 33 0.41 -3.02 -1.20
C VAL A 33 1.87 -2.56 -1.11
N VAL A 34 2.10 -1.25 -1.00
CA VAL A 34 3.44 -0.66 -0.88
C VAL A 34 4.12 -1.05 0.43
N GLU A 35 3.41 -1.02 1.56
CA GLU A 35 3.91 -1.44 2.87
C GLU A 35 4.30 -2.92 2.85
N THR A 36 3.46 -3.77 2.25
CA THR A 36 3.74 -5.21 2.11
C THR A 36 5.01 -5.46 1.30
N TRP A 37 5.17 -4.75 0.19
CA TRP A 37 6.40 -4.80 -0.60
C TRP A 37 7.64 -4.31 0.17
N ARG A 38 7.51 -3.21 0.92
CA ARG A 38 8.59 -2.67 1.77
C ARG A 38 9.00 -3.60 2.91
N MET A 39 8.11 -4.49 3.36
CA MET A 39 8.45 -5.56 4.30
C MET A 39 9.28 -6.69 3.65
N GLY A 40 9.64 -6.57 2.37
CA GLY A 40 10.44 -7.54 1.64
C GLY A 40 9.65 -8.64 0.94
N VAL A 41 8.31 -8.53 0.93
CA VAL A 41 7.46 -9.48 0.19
C VAL A 41 7.57 -9.19 -1.31
N PRO A 42 7.96 -10.17 -2.14
CA PRO A 42 8.04 -9.96 -3.57
C PRO A 42 6.63 -9.76 -4.17
N PRO A 43 6.48 -8.95 -5.24
CA PRO A 43 5.19 -8.62 -5.85
C PRO A 43 4.27 -9.83 -6.13
N GLU A 44 4.85 -10.93 -6.59
CA GLU A 44 4.15 -12.16 -6.93
C GLU A 44 3.50 -12.81 -5.69
N GLU A 45 4.15 -12.71 -4.54
CA GLU A 45 3.68 -13.28 -3.27
C GLU A 45 2.66 -12.38 -2.55
N ILE A 46 2.56 -11.09 -2.89
CA ILE A 46 1.56 -10.20 -2.28
C ILE A 46 0.14 -10.73 -2.49
N THR A 47 -0.12 -11.37 -3.64
CA THR A 47 -1.41 -11.99 -3.95
C THR A 47 -1.76 -13.17 -3.02
N ILE A 48 -0.79 -13.79 -2.36
CA ILE A 48 -1.03 -14.85 -1.37
C ILE A 48 -1.68 -14.24 -0.11
N GLY A 49 -1.18 -13.09 0.34
CA GLY A 49 -1.74 -12.35 1.49
C GLY A 49 -2.97 -11.52 1.14
N MET A 50 -3.14 -11.15 -0.14
CA MET A 50 -4.26 -10.37 -0.66
C MET A 50 -4.91 -11.08 -1.85
N PRO A 51 -5.60 -12.22 -1.64
CA PRO A 51 -6.08 -13.10 -2.72
C PRO A 51 -7.18 -12.50 -3.59
N HIS A 52 -7.79 -11.39 -3.16
CA HIS A 52 -8.73 -10.61 -3.97
C HIS A 52 -8.03 -9.65 -4.95
N LEU A 53 -6.70 -9.58 -4.94
CA LEU A 53 -5.91 -8.81 -5.90
C LEU A 53 -5.35 -9.72 -6.98
N THR A 54 -5.31 -9.20 -8.20
CA THR A 54 -4.52 -9.77 -9.30
C THR A 54 -3.11 -9.21 -9.29
N LEU A 55 -2.15 -9.95 -9.86
CA LEU A 55 -0.78 -9.47 -10.01
C LEU A 55 -0.70 -8.17 -10.83
N ALA A 56 -1.55 -8.02 -11.85
CA ALA A 56 -1.65 -6.79 -12.63
C ALA A 56 -2.08 -5.57 -11.79
N GLN A 57 -2.99 -5.77 -10.84
CA GLN A 57 -3.39 -4.71 -9.91
C GLN A 57 -2.27 -4.36 -8.93
N VAL A 58 -1.48 -5.34 -8.46
CA VAL A 58 -0.30 -5.09 -7.62
C VAL A 58 0.71 -4.21 -8.37
N PHE A 59 1.05 -4.56 -9.61
CA PHE A 59 1.92 -3.71 -10.43
C PHE A 59 1.30 -2.34 -10.75
N GLY A 60 -0.01 -2.28 -10.98
CA GLY A 60 -0.73 -1.02 -11.14
C GLY A 60 -0.62 -0.10 -9.91
N ALA A 61 -0.63 -0.69 -8.71
CA ALA A 61 -0.40 0.03 -7.46
C ALA A 61 1.02 0.60 -7.39
N PHE A 62 2.03 -0.18 -7.80
CA PHE A 62 3.42 0.29 -7.82
C PHE A 62 3.67 1.39 -8.84
N THR A 63 3.06 1.31 -10.03
CA THR A 63 3.10 2.41 -11.00
C THR A 63 2.51 3.68 -10.40
N TYR A 64 1.32 3.59 -9.78
CA TYR A 64 0.70 4.75 -9.12
C TYR A 64 1.59 5.32 -8.02
N TYR A 65 2.13 4.45 -7.16
CA TYR A 65 3.04 4.83 -6.09
C TYR A 65 4.29 5.52 -6.62
N SER A 66 4.89 5.02 -7.71
CA SER A 66 6.09 5.63 -8.30
C SER A 66 5.88 7.09 -8.70
N ASP A 67 4.69 7.44 -9.18
CA ASP A 67 4.37 8.81 -9.58
C ASP A 67 3.83 9.67 -8.40
N HIS A 68 3.38 9.04 -7.31
CA HIS A 68 2.70 9.67 -6.17
C HIS A 68 3.34 9.30 -4.82
N GLN A 69 4.68 9.21 -4.77
CA GLN A 69 5.39 8.69 -3.59
C GLN A 69 5.09 9.50 -2.33
N ASP A 70 5.12 10.83 -2.40
CA ASP A 70 4.87 11.72 -1.26
C ASP A 70 3.48 11.52 -0.66
N GLU A 71 2.46 11.41 -1.53
CA GLU A 71 1.08 11.18 -1.10
C GLU A 71 0.95 9.85 -0.35
N ILE A 72 1.43 8.76 -0.97
CA ILE A 72 1.30 7.43 -0.36
C ILE A 72 2.16 7.32 0.90
N ASN A 73 3.35 7.92 0.92
CA ASN A 73 4.18 7.99 2.12
C ASN A 73 3.48 8.74 3.25
N GLN A 74 2.78 9.84 2.95
CA GLN A 74 1.99 10.55 3.95
C GLN A 74 0.89 9.64 4.53
N TYR A 75 0.17 8.88 3.70
CA TYR A 75 -0.82 7.93 4.19
C TYR A 75 -0.20 6.81 5.03
N ILE A 76 0.98 6.31 4.66
CA ILE A 76 1.74 5.33 5.46
C ILE A 76 2.04 5.91 6.84
N GLU A 77 2.64 7.11 6.92
CA GLU A 77 2.96 7.74 8.21
C GLU A 77 1.72 8.00 9.06
N GLN A 78 0.61 8.47 8.46
CA GLN A 78 -0.63 8.73 9.17
C GLN A 78 -1.30 7.46 9.75
N ASN A 79 -1.02 6.29 9.17
CA ASN A 79 -1.57 5.02 9.62
C ASN A 79 -0.62 4.25 10.56
N LYS A 80 0.57 4.78 10.87
CA LYS A 80 1.46 4.18 11.87
C LYS A 80 0.86 4.29 13.27
N ILE A 81 1.06 3.24 14.05
CA ILE A 81 0.79 3.27 15.49
C ILE A 81 1.97 4.00 16.15
N PRO A 82 1.74 5.09 16.91
CA PRO A 82 2.78 5.75 17.70
C PRO A 82 3.49 4.76 18.63
N ASP A 83 4.81 4.85 18.74
CA ASP A 83 5.64 3.91 19.53
C ASP A 83 5.18 3.79 20.99
N GLU A 84 4.68 4.88 21.57
CA GLU A 84 4.13 4.97 22.92
C GLU A 84 2.82 4.17 23.14
N LEU A 85 2.12 3.83 22.06
CA LEU A 85 0.88 3.03 22.08
C LEU A 85 1.15 1.55 21.77
N ILE A 86 2.40 1.17 21.48
CA ILE A 86 2.79 -0.22 21.22
C ILE A 86 3.00 -0.94 22.55
N ASP A 87 2.29 -2.05 22.76
CA ASP A 87 2.49 -2.89 23.95
C ASP A 87 3.92 -3.46 23.97
N PRO A 88 4.64 -3.39 25.11
CA PRO A 88 6.01 -3.90 25.23
C PRO A 88 6.19 -5.35 24.75
N LEU A 89 5.17 -6.19 24.86
CA LEU A 89 5.20 -7.59 24.43
C LEU A 89 5.25 -7.76 22.91
N VAL A 90 4.85 -6.75 22.14
CA VAL A 90 4.89 -6.77 20.66
C VAL A 90 5.90 -5.78 20.06
N GLN A 91 6.59 -5.00 20.89
CA GLN A 91 7.53 -3.97 20.44
C GLN A 91 8.67 -4.55 19.57
N GLY A 92 9.16 -5.75 19.91
CA GLY A 92 10.16 -6.47 19.13
C GLY A 92 9.69 -6.95 17.75
N LEU A 93 8.38 -7.13 17.55
CA LEU A 93 7.80 -7.50 16.25
C LEU A 93 7.69 -6.27 15.33
N VAL A 94 7.26 -5.13 15.88
CA VAL A 94 7.08 -3.88 15.10
C VAL A 94 8.43 -3.27 14.69
N MET A 95 9.45 -3.32 15.55
CA MET A 95 10.77 -2.77 15.25
C MET A 95 11.52 -3.53 14.14
N GLN A 96 11.27 -4.83 13.97
CA GLN A 96 11.84 -5.62 12.87
C GLN A 96 11.23 -5.22 11.52
N SER A 97 9.94 -4.88 11.49
CA SER A 97 9.24 -4.38 10.29
C SER A 97 9.77 -3.02 9.83
N ASN A 98 10.10 -2.14 10.77
CA ASN A 98 10.57 -0.77 10.47
C ASN A 98 12.08 -0.69 10.16
N SER A 99 12.88 -1.66 10.55
CA SER A 99 14.33 -1.66 10.31
C SER A 99 14.71 -1.98 8.85
N SER A 100 13.84 -2.70 8.12
CA SER A 100 13.97 -2.92 6.67
C SER A 100 13.50 -1.73 5.82
N MET A 101 12.96 -0.66 6.42
CA MET A 101 12.48 0.53 5.71
C MET A 101 13.56 1.59 5.41
N ARG A 102 14.83 1.35 5.77
CA ARG A 102 15.97 2.27 5.49
C ARG A 102 16.80 1.85 4.30
#